data_AF-A0A9D6TG21-F1
#
_entry.id   AF-A0A9D6TG21-F1
#
_cell.length_a   1.000
_cell.length_b   1.000
_cell.length_c   1.000
_cell.angle_alpha   90.00
_cell.angle_beta   90.00
_cell.angle_gamma   90.00
#
_symmetry.space_group_name_H-M   'P 1'
#
loop_
_entity.id
_entity.type
_entity.pdbx_description
1 polymer ?
#
loop_
_entity_poly.entity_id
_entity_poly.type
_entity_poly.pdbx_seq_one_letter_code
_entity_poly.pdbx_strand_id
1 'polypeptide(L)'
;MVALGITGSMGYGPVKLADLWREDFSRVLSNGFDSMYLAGSDGRVFKLHCLPYPPSVEFAPHRLGSIAAWCNTGQRVALVLNRNGEVLVFKDQRLQFAKRRGAWRYYAHDSVVLRLGVGDKQLRRAVYESCLDVSFARTGGCIAVLAARSLEKLAPMLTDRDLIVRKEQTRTKLLASTIKKPFQLLDRRLRQELLSMDGATVLTHTGEVLTAGSIVRVPAGSTGGGRKAAATQLSKLGLAIKISADGPIMGFRHRREIFSL
;
A
#
# COMPACT_ATOMS: atom_id res chain seq x y z
N MET A 1 -5.39 18.35 2.67
CA MET A 1 -6.03 17.02 2.45
C MET A 1 -7.37 17.13 3.13
N VAL A 2 -8.43 16.61 2.51
CA VAL A 2 -9.78 16.70 3.07
C VAL A 2 -10.51 15.39 2.82
N ALA A 3 -11.37 15.00 3.75
CA ALA A 3 -12.25 13.85 3.59
C ALA A 3 -13.72 14.24 3.73
N LEU A 4 -14.56 13.59 2.94
CA LEU A 4 -16.02 13.71 2.95
C LEU A 4 -16.63 12.32 3.07
N GLY A 5 -17.38 12.07 4.13
CA GLY A 5 -18.26 10.92 4.27
C GLY A 5 -19.68 11.28 3.86
N ILE A 6 -20.28 10.47 3.01
CA ILE A 6 -21.68 10.58 2.59
C ILE A 6 -22.45 9.44 3.23
N THR A 7 -23.52 9.77 3.94
CA THR A 7 -24.48 8.79 4.48
C THR A 7 -25.63 8.58 3.50
N GLY A 8 -26.31 7.44 3.60
CA GLY A 8 -27.54 7.19 2.84
C GLY A 8 -28.78 7.89 3.42
N SER A 9 -28.62 8.73 4.44
CA SER A 9 -29.70 9.45 5.11
C SER A 9 -29.68 10.93 4.70
N MET A 10 -30.83 11.60 4.79
CA MET A 10 -30.90 13.05 4.74
C MET A 10 -30.02 13.67 5.83
N GLY A 11 -29.24 14.69 5.48
CA GLY A 11 -28.30 15.32 6.40
C GLY A 11 -28.95 16.42 7.23
N TYR A 12 -29.91 17.15 6.63
CA TYR A 12 -30.59 18.32 7.22
C TYR A 12 -29.62 19.40 7.74
N GLY A 13 -28.37 19.38 7.29
CA GLY A 13 -27.36 20.34 7.67
C GLY A 13 -27.63 21.73 7.09
N PRO A 14 -27.22 22.81 7.78
CA PRO A 14 -27.47 24.17 7.30
C PRO A 14 -26.67 24.50 6.04
N VAL A 15 -25.52 23.88 5.85
CA VAL A 15 -24.55 24.22 4.79
C VAL A 15 -24.60 23.20 3.64
N LYS A 16 -24.72 23.68 2.40
CA LYS A 16 -24.57 22.82 1.22
C LYS A 16 -23.10 22.58 0.91
N LEU A 17 -22.80 21.41 0.35
CA LEU A 17 -21.46 21.06 -0.13
C LEU A 17 -20.90 22.11 -1.12
N ALA A 18 -21.72 22.60 -2.04
CA ALA A 18 -21.25 23.58 -3.02
C ALA A 18 -20.80 24.90 -2.38
N ASP A 19 -21.42 25.29 -1.26
CA ASP A 19 -21.14 26.54 -0.57
C ASP A 19 -19.88 26.38 0.30
N LEU A 20 -19.78 25.31 1.10
CA LEU A 20 -18.61 25.08 1.96
C LEU A 20 -17.30 24.99 1.16
N TRP A 21 -17.32 24.50 -0.09
CA TRP A 21 -16.12 24.27 -0.88
C TRP A 21 -15.56 25.56 -1.49
N ARG A 22 -16.34 26.65 -1.46
CA ARG A 22 -15.90 28.00 -1.84
C ARG A 22 -15.11 28.68 -0.73
N GLU A 23 -15.27 28.21 0.51
CA GLU A 23 -14.62 28.79 1.68
C GLU A 23 -13.23 28.19 1.89
N ASP A 24 -12.21 29.04 2.08
CA ASP A 24 -10.83 28.56 2.25
C ASP A 24 -10.61 27.74 3.52
N PHE A 25 -11.36 28.05 4.60
CA PHE A 25 -11.26 27.30 5.85
C PHE A 25 -11.67 25.83 5.68
N SER A 26 -12.51 25.51 4.67
CA SER A 26 -12.99 24.15 4.42
C SER A 26 -11.85 23.16 4.12
N ARG A 27 -10.71 23.67 3.67
CA ARG A 27 -9.54 22.87 3.29
C ARG A 27 -8.70 22.44 4.48
N VAL A 28 -8.89 23.05 5.66
CA VAL A 28 -8.01 22.88 6.83
C VAL A 28 -8.70 22.31 8.07
N LEU A 29 -10.04 22.30 8.13
CA LEU A 29 -10.74 21.75 9.31
C LEU A 29 -10.73 20.22 9.37
N SER A 30 -10.48 19.53 8.26
CA SER A 30 -10.26 18.09 8.19
C SER A 30 -8.82 17.82 7.77
N ASN A 31 -8.15 16.89 8.46
CA ASN A 31 -6.84 16.39 8.03
C ASN A 31 -6.94 15.29 6.95
N GLY A 32 -8.15 14.75 6.75
CA GLY A 32 -8.51 13.70 5.80
C GLY A 32 -7.92 12.30 6.07
N PHE A 33 -7.38 12.07 7.26
CA PHE A 33 -6.89 10.76 7.72
C PHE A 33 -7.82 10.14 8.77
N ASP A 34 -8.16 10.92 9.78
CA ASP A 34 -9.03 10.52 10.90
C ASP A 34 -10.05 11.62 11.25
N SER A 35 -10.18 12.62 10.39
CA SER A 35 -11.24 13.63 10.50
C SER A 35 -11.87 13.85 9.13
N MET A 36 -13.19 13.95 9.07
CA MET A 36 -13.94 14.14 7.82
C MET A 36 -15.19 14.99 8.00
N TYR A 37 -15.62 15.67 6.95
CA TYR A 37 -16.97 16.21 6.87
C TYR A 37 -17.97 15.09 6.65
N LEU A 38 -19.13 15.15 7.29
CA LEU A 38 -20.25 14.27 7.05
C LEU A 38 -21.36 15.04 6.35
N ALA A 39 -21.80 14.50 5.22
CA ALA A 39 -22.92 15.00 4.45
C ALA A 39 -23.99 13.92 4.30
N GLY A 40 -25.24 14.35 4.23
CA GLY A 40 -26.34 13.49 3.85
C GLY A 40 -26.42 13.28 2.34
N SER A 41 -27.35 12.43 1.93
CA SER A 41 -27.69 12.20 0.52
C SER A 41 -28.25 13.46 -0.19
N ASP A 42 -28.67 14.46 0.58
CA ASP A 42 -29.10 15.79 0.12
C ASP A 42 -27.95 16.76 -0.15
N GLY A 43 -26.69 16.33 0.03
CA GLY A 43 -25.50 17.16 -0.17
C GLY A 43 -25.33 18.24 0.90
N ARG A 44 -26.01 18.11 2.05
CA ARG A 44 -25.88 19.05 3.17
C ARG A 44 -24.93 18.50 4.22
N VAL A 45 -23.96 19.32 4.62
CA VAL A 45 -22.98 19.00 5.66
C VAL A 45 -23.60 19.26 7.03
N PHE A 46 -23.62 18.24 7.87
CA PHE A 46 -24.23 18.32 9.20
C PHE A 46 -23.22 18.13 10.34
N LYS A 47 -22.01 17.65 10.05
CA LYS A 47 -21.01 17.40 11.09
C LYS A 47 -19.58 17.37 10.55
N LEU A 48 -18.63 17.88 11.33
CA LEU A 48 -17.22 17.49 11.25
C LEU A 48 -16.98 16.38 12.27
N HIS A 49 -16.43 15.25 11.82
CA HIS A 49 -16.31 14.05 12.64
C HIS A 49 -14.87 13.59 12.77
N CYS A 50 -14.36 13.53 14.00
CA CYS A 50 -13.14 12.83 14.34
C CYS A 50 -13.44 11.34 14.52
N LEU A 51 -12.71 10.51 13.81
CA LEU A 51 -12.91 9.07 13.70
C LEU A 51 -11.99 8.34 14.68
N PRO A 52 -12.48 7.27 15.33
CA PRO A 52 -11.63 6.42 16.13
C PRO A 52 -10.60 5.72 15.25
N TYR A 53 -9.47 5.35 15.84
CA TYR A 53 -8.48 4.50 15.18
C TYR A 53 -8.98 3.04 15.18
N PRO A 54 -9.26 2.43 14.01
CA PRO A 54 -9.79 1.09 13.96
C PRO A 54 -8.68 0.04 14.13
N PRO A 55 -9.02 -1.19 14.57
CA PRO A 55 -8.16 -2.34 14.29
C PRO A 55 -7.97 -2.47 12.76
N SER A 56 -6.79 -2.94 12.33
CA SER A 56 -6.34 -2.93 10.92
C SER A 56 -7.44 -3.23 9.90
N VAL A 57 -7.63 -2.31 8.96
CA VAL A 57 -8.60 -2.45 7.86
C VAL A 57 -7.92 -3.06 6.64
N GLU A 58 -8.52 -4.11 6.08
CA GLU A 58 -7.99 -4.79 4.89
C GLU A 58 -8.15 -3.92 3.63
N PHE A 59 -7.18 -4.01 2.71
CA PHE A 59 -7.27 -3.39 1.37
C PHE A 59 -7.49 -1.87 1.27
N ALA A 60 -7.33 -1.14 2.38
CA ALA A 60 -7.25 0.31 2.40
C ALA A 60 -5.84 0.74 2.84
N PRO A 61 -5.25 1.83 2.31
CA PRO A 61 -3.96 2.32 2.80
C PRO A 61 -3.98 2.56 4.31
N HIS A 62 -2.95 2.12 5.02
CA HIS A 62 -2.93 2.08 6.49
C HIS A 62 -3.30 3.42 7.14
N ARG A 63 -2.74 4.54 6.63
CA ARG A 63 -3.03 5.89 7.14
C ARG A 63 -4.48 6.35 6.93
N LEU A 64 -5.21 5.70 6.04
CA LEU A 64 -6.62 5.98 5.73
C LEU A 64 -7.54 4.91 6.32
N GLY A 65 -7.04 4.10 7.25
CA GLY A 65 -7.79 3.04 7.91
C GLY A 65 -9.06 3.56 8.58
N SER A 66 -9.00 4.69 9.29
CA SER A 66 -10.17 5.28 9.96
C SER A 66 -11.26 5.70 8.96
N ILE A 67 -10.88 6.30 7.83
CA ILE A 67 -11.80 6.65 6.75
C ILE A 67 -12.47 5.39 6.17
N ALA A 68 -11.67 4.36 5.88
CA ALA A 68 -12.17 3.12 5.33
C ALA A 68 -13.12 2.42 6.33
N ALA A 69 -12.71 2.27 7.59
CA ALA A 69 -13.52 1.65 8.64
C ALA A 69 -14.87 2.35 8.84
N TRP A 70 -14.94 3.67 8.67
CA TRP A 70 -16.21 4.39 8.75
C TRP A 70 -17.25 3.93 7.72
N CYS A 71 -16.79 3.43 6.57
CA CYS A 71 -17.60 2.86 5.49
C CYS A 71 -18.07 1.41 5.83
N ASN A 72 -18.57 1.20 7.05
CA ASN A 72 -18.96 -0.09 7.60
C ASN A 72 -20.40 -0.52 7.26
N THR A 73 -21.15 0.29 6.52
CA THR A 73 -22.50 -0.03 6.05
C THR A 73 -22.59 0.20 4.54
N GLY A 74 -23.47 -0.53 3.87
CA GLY A 74 -23.66 -0.41 2.41
C GLY A 74 -24.12 0.98 1.94
N GLN A 75 -24.57 1.84 2.84
CA GLN A 75 -25.01 3.20 2.57
C GLN A 75 -23.93 4.26 2.75
N ARG A 76 -22.75 3.91 3.27
CA ARG A 76 -21.66 4.85 3.52
C ARG A 76 -20.62 4.79 2.43
N VAL A 77 -20.24 5.97 1.96
CA VAL A 77 -19.15 6.17 0.99
C VAL A 77 -18.30 7.32 1.50
N ALA A 78 -16.98 7.16 1.46
CA ALA A 78 -16.06 8.26 1.78
C ALA A 78 -15.20 8.62 0.57
N LEU A 79 -15.01 9.93 0.38
CA LEU A 79 -14.10 10.50 -0.60
C LEU A 79 -12.97 11.21 0.12
N VAL A 80 -11.73 11.00 -0.33
CA VAL A 80 -10.55 11.69 0.20
C VAL A 80 -9.82 12.37 -0.95
N LEU A 81 -9.59 13.67 -0.83
CA LEU A 81 -8.67 14.41 -1.68
C LEU A 81 -7.35 14.57 -0.93
N ASN A 82 -6.33 13.81 -1.35
CA ASN A 82 -5.03 13.82 -0.69
C ASN A 82 -4.15 15.01 -1.14
N ARG A 83 -3.00 15.19 -0.49
CA ARG A 83 -2.08 16.31 -0.80
C ARG A 83 -1.45 16.21 -2.21
N ASN A 84 -1.54 15.05 -2.85
CA ASN A 84 -1.01 14.81 -4.19
C ASN A 84 -2.07 15.07 -5.29
N GLY A 85 -3.25 15.58 -4.92
CA GLY A 85 -4.36 15.77 -5.86
C GLY A 85 -5.04 14.47 -6.30
N GLU A 86 -4.82 13.37 -5.57
CA GLU A 86 -5.50 12.10 -5.84
C GLU A 86 -6.85 12.08 -5.13
N VAL A 87 -7.89 11.60 -5.84
CA VAL A 87 -9.22 11.38 -5.27
C VAL A 87 -9.37 9.90 -4.96
N LEU A 88 -9.61 9.54 -3.71
CA LEU A 88 -9.77 8.17 -3.25
C LEU A 88 -11.22 7.94 -2.85
N VAL A 89 -11.80 6.82 -3.25
CA VAL A 89 -13.18 6.45 -2.92
C VAL A 89 -13.15 5.16 -2.11
N PHE A 90 -13.72 5.24 -0.91
CA PHE A 90 -13.84 4.13 0.01
C PHE A 90 -15.30 3.71 0.14
N LYS A 91 -15.53 2.40 0.12
CA LYS A 91 -16.83 1.75 0.33
C LYS A 91 -16.59 0.34 0.82
N ASP A 92 -17.46 -0.20 1.65
CA ASP A 92 -17.36 -1.58 2.16
C ASP A 92 -16.01 -1.84 2.84
N GLN A 93 -15.59 -0.84 3.62
CA GLN A 93 -14.33 -0.79 4.37
C GLN A 93 -13.05 -0.98 3.54
N ARG A 94 -13.07 -0.67 2.24
CA ARG A 94 -11.88 -0.81 1.37
C ARG A 94 -11.78 0.31 0.34
N LEU A 95 -10.61 0.47 -0.26
CA LEU A 95 -10.38 1.39 -1.35
C LEU A 95 -10.99 0.84 -2.65
N GLN A 96 -12.08 1.41 -3.14
CA GLN A 96 -12.71 0.93 -4.38
C GLN A 96 -12.10 1.58 -5.63
N PHE A 97 -11.96 2.90 -5.59
CA PHE A 97 -11.47 3.68 -6.73
C PHE A 97 -10.41 4.69 -6.31
N ALA A 98 -9.48 4.97 -7.20
CA ALA A 98 -8.63 6.14 -7.10
C ALA A 98 -8.51 6.86 -8.45
N LYS A 99 -8.67 8.18 -8.43
CA LYS A 99 -8.25 9.05 -9.54
C LYS A 99 -6.81 9.47 -9.29
N ARG A 100 -5.91 9.05 -10.16
CA ARG A 100 -4.46 9.33 -10.05
C ARG A 100 -3.96 9.76 -11.42
N ARG A 101 -3.24 10.88 -11.48
CA ARG A 101 -2.72 11.44 -12.76
C ARG A 101 -3.82 11.58 -13.83
N GLY A 102 -4.99 12.07 -13.42
CA GLY A 102 -6.14 12.26 -14.31
C GLY A 102 -6.95 11.01 -14.62
N ALA A 103 -6.43 9.80 -14.40
CA ALA A 103 -7.10 8.55 -14.72
C ALA A 103 -7.78 7.91 -13.49
N TRP A 104 -9.01 7.45 -13.66
CA TRP A 104 -9.70 6.62 -12.68
C TRP A 104 -9.24 5.17 -12.78
N ARG A 105 -9.04 4.52 -11.64
CA ARG A 105 -8.73 3.09 -11.54
C ARG A 105 -9.62 2.43 -10.51
N TYR A 106 -10.15 1.26 -10.86
CA TYR A 106 -10.83 0.35 -9.95
C TYR A 106 -9.82 -0.62 -9.33
N TYR A 107 -9.92 -0.85 -8.03
CA TYR A 107 -9.03 -1.74 -7.29
C TYR A 107 -9.68 -3.11 -7.07
N ALA A 108 -9.51 -4.01 -8.04
CA ALA A 108 -9.97 -5.40 -7.95
C ALA A 108 -9.08 -6.25 -7.01
N HIS A 109 -9.12 -5.95 -5.70
CA HIS A 109 -8.20 -6.49 -4.70
C HIS A 109 -8.04 -8.01 -4.74
N ASP A 110 -9.16 -8.74 -4.71
CA ASP A 110 -9.16 -10.20 -4.69
C ASP A 110 -8.50 -10.78 -5.95
N SER A 111 -8.77 -10.19 -7.11
CA SER A 111 -8.14 -10.58 -8.37
C SER A 111 -6.62 -10.35 -8.35
N VAL A 112 -6.16 -9.24 -7.76
CA VAL A 112 -4.73 -8.95 -7.63
C VAL A 112 -4.06 -9.94 -6.68
N VAL A 113 -4.66 -10.19 -5.51
CA VAL A 113 -4.17 -11.16 -4.51
C VAL A 113 -4.06 -12.56 -5.12
N LEU A 114 -5.06 -12.98 -5.91
CA LEU A 114 -5.01 -14.26 -6.63
C LEU A 114 -3.84 -14.29 -7.63
N ARG A 115 -3.67 -13.24 -8.44
CA ARG A 115 -2.60 -13.16 -9.46
C ARG A 115 -1.18 -13.21 -8.88
N LEU A 116 -0.97 -12.75 -7.63
CA LEU A 116 0.34 -12.83 -6.96
C LEU A 116 0.92 -14.26 -7.01
N GLY A 117 0.07 -15.26 -6.78
CA GLY A 117 0.36 -16.69 -7.04
C GLY A 117 1.48 -17.34 -6.22
N VAL A 118 2.22 -16.61 -5.38
CA VAL A 118 3.32 -17.15 -4.55
C VAL A 118 3.01 -16.93 -3.08
N GLY A 119 3.20 -17.98 -2.27
CA GLY A 119 2.87 -18.00 -0.85
C GLY A 119 1.39 -18.28 -0.56
N ASP A 120 1.08 -18.43 0.72
CA ASP A 120 -0.30 -18.66 1.17
C ASP A 120 -1.20 -17.41 0.97
N LYS A 121 -2.49 -17.53 1.29
CA LYS A 121 -3.44 -16.41 1.15
C LYS A 121 -3.07 -15.24 2.07
N GLN A 122 -2.61 -15.50 3.29
CA GLN A 122 -2.33 -14.46 4.28
C GLN A 122 -1.10 -13.63 3.88
N LEU A 123 -0.04 -14.29 3.42
CA LEU A 123 1.16 -13.64 2.88
C LEU A 123 0.84 -12.80 1.65
N ARG A 124 0.08 -13.33 0.70
CA ARG A 124 -0.32 -12.57 -0.50
C ARG A 124 -1.11 -11.31 -0.16
N ARG A 125 -2.04 -11.40 0.79
CA ARG A 125 -2.77 -10.24 1.29
C ARG A 125 -1.84 -9.23 1.95
N ALA A 126 -0.97 -9.69 2.84
CA ALA A 126 -0.03 -8.82 3.54
C ALA A 126 0.92 -8.09 2.56
N VAL A 127 1.46 -8.80 1.56
CA VAL A 127 2.28 -8.19 0.52
C VAL A 127 1.50 -7.13 -0.26
N TYR A 128 0.27 -7.45 -0.67
CA TYR A 128 -0.56 -6.51 -1.42
C TYR A 128 -0.93 -5.25 -0.61
N GLU A 129 -1.33 -5.41 0.65
CA GLU A 129 -1.63 -4.30 1.56
C GLU A 129 -0.42 -3.40 1.76
N SER A 130 0.77 -3.97 1.96
CA SER A 130 2.01 -3.21 2.08
C SER A 130 2.34 -2.45 0.79
N CYS A 131 1.99 -3.00 -0.37
CA CYS A 131 2.12 -2.26 -1.64
C CYS A 131 1.16 -1.06 -1.69
N LEU A 132 -0.07 -1.19 -1.19
CA LEU A 132 -1.00 -0.06 -1.07
C LEU A 132 -0.43 1.01 -0.13
N ASP A 133 0.09 0.61 1.03
CA ASP A 133 0.65 1.53 2.02
C ASP A 133 1.79 2.36 1.44
N VAL A 134 2.76 1.70 0.82
CA VAL A 134 3.92 2.34 0.18
C VAL A 134 3.49 3.20 -1.01
N SER A 135 2.55 2.72 -1.83
CA SER A 135 2.03 3.45 -3.00
C SER A 135 1.37 4.75 -2.60
N PHE A 136 0.51 4.74 -1.58
CA PHE A 136 -0.24 5.94 -1.15
C PHE A 136 0.56 6.83 -0.19
N ALA A 137 1.64 6.33 0.40
CA ALA A 137 2.63 7.14 1.11
C ALA A 137 3.65 7.83 0.17
N ARG A 138 3.69 7.45 -1.12
CA ARG A 138 4.64 7.96 -2.13
C ARG A 138 6.12 7.73 -1.77
N THR A 139 6.44 6.73 -0.95
CA THR A 139 7.84 6.41 -0.60
C THR A 139 8.54 5.57 -1.67
N GLY A 140 7.78 4.79 -2.43
CA GLY A 140 8.34 3.82 -3.37
C GLY A 140 8.94 2.61 -2.65
N GLY A 141 9.09 1.50 -3.38
CA GLY A 141 9.58 0.26 -2.78
C GLY A 141 9.78 -0.86 -3.79
N CYS A 142 10.44 -1.91 -3.34
CA CYS A 142 10.64 -3.13 -4.13
C CYS A 142 10.54 -4.34 -3.20
N ILE A 143 9.62 -5.25 -3.50
CA ILE A 143 9.44 -6.48 -2.73
C ILE A 143 9.46 -7.70 -3.65
N ALA A 144 10.09 -8.78 -3.23
CA ALA A 144 9.99 -10.07 -3.89
C ALA A 144 9.60 -11.19 -2.92
N VAL A 145 8.86 -12.16 -3.43
CA VAL A 145 8.51 -13.39 -2.72
C VAL A 145 9.03 -14.56 -3.55
N LEU A 146 10.00 -15.29 -3.00
CA LEU A 146 10.62 -16.42 -3.66
C LEU A 146 9.68 -17.62 -3.68
N ALA A 147 9.69 -18.38 -4.77
CA ALA A 147 9.05 -19.70 -4.79
C ALA A 147 9.84 -20.69 -3.90
N ALA A 148 9.18 -21.77 -3.46
CA ALA A 148 9.70 -22.71 -2.47
C ALA A 148 11.10 -23.27 -2.76
N ARG A 149 11.46 -23.45 -4.03
CA ARG A 149 12.72 -24.04 -4.49
C ARG A 149 13.66 -23.04 -5.18
N SER A 150 13.53 -21.75 -4.84
CA SER A 150 14.29 -20.68 -5.48
C SER A 150 15.32 -20.00 -4.57
N LEU A 151 15.41 -20.41 -3.30
CA LEU A 151 16.29 -19.75 -2.31
C LEU A 151 17.76 -19.80 -2.73
N GLU A 152 18.24 -20.97 -3.16
CA GLU A 152 19.65 -21.17 -3.58
C GLU A 152 20.04 -20.28 -4.77
N LYS A 153 19.06 -19.96 -5.64
CA LYS A 153 19.25 -19.11 -6.82
C LYS A 153 19.30 -17.62 -6.48
N LEU A 154 19.09 -17.25 -5.21
CA LEU A 154 19.16 -15.85 -4.74
C LEU A 154 20.60 -15.37 -4.57
N ALA A 155 21.53 -16.25 -4.16
CA ALA A 155 22.93 -15.92 -3.87
C ALA A 155 23.61 -15.06 -4.95
N PRO A 156 23.51 -15.34 -6.27
CA PRO A 156 24.15 -14.49 -7.28
C PRO A 156 23.49 -13.10 -7.45
N MET A 157 22.29 -12.89 -6.92
CA MET A 157 21.53 -11.65 -7.09
C MET A 157 21.74 -10.63 -5.96
N LEU A 158 22.18 -11.08 -4.78
CA LEU A 158 22.35 -10.23 -3.59
C LEU A 158 23.74 -10.41 -2.99
N THR A 159 24.11 -9.52 -2.08
CA THR A 159 25.33 -9.69 -1.28
C THR A 159 24.99 -10.40 0.03
N ASP A 160 25.72 -11.46 0.37
CA ASP A 160 25.47 -12.26 1.58
C ASP A 160 25.43 -11.44 2.88
N ARG A 161 26.23 -10.38 2.97
CA ARG A 161 26.27 -9.48 4.14
C ARG A 161 24.95 -8.73 4.40
N ASP A 162 24.10 -8.61 3.38
CA ASP A 162 22.80 -7.96 3.49
C ASP A 162 21.70 -8.92 3.97
N LEU A 163 21.99 -10.21 4.11
CA LEU A 163 21.06 -11.18 4.68
C LEU A 163 20.93 -10.98 6.18
N ILE A 164 19.68 -10.93 6.66
CA ILE A 164 19.36 -10.68 8.08
C ILE A 164 19.96 -11.76 8.98
N VAL A 165 19.98 -13.01 8.53
CA VAL A 165 20.53 -14.16 9.27
C VAL A 165 22.01 -13.99 9.63
N ARG A 166 22.79 -13.26 8.82
CA ARG A 166 24.23 -13.06 9.03
C ARG A 166 24.52 -12.10 10.18
N LYS A 167 23.63 -11.13 10.43
CA LYS A 167 23.79 -10.12 11.50
C LYS A 167 25.16 -9.42 11.49
N GLU A 168 25.72 -9.20 10.31
CA GLU A 168 27.06 -8.59 10.16
C GLU A 168 27.02 -7.06 10.23
N GLN A 169 26.04 -6.45 9.56
CA GLN A 169 25.87 -5.00 9.46
C GLN A 169 24.95 -4.47 10.57
N THR A 170 25.08 -3.18 10.92
CA THR A 170 24.17 -2.50 11.86
C THR A 170 22.70 -2.69 11.47
N ARG A 171 22.40 -2.55 10.17
CA ARG A 171 21.06 -2.79 9.61
C ARG A 171 20.59 -4.23 9.85
N THR A 172 21.37 -5.25 9.49
CA THR A 172 20.95 -6.65 9.62
C THR A 172 20.84 -7.09 11.08
N LYS A 173 21.66 -6.54 11.98
CA LYS A 173 21.54 -6.71 13.44
C LYS A 173 20.21 -6.15 13.97
N LEU A 174 19.86 -4.91 13.59
CA LEU A 174 18.60 -4.27 13.99
C LEU A 174 17.40 -5.05 13.43
N LEU A 175 17.40 -5.36 12.13
CA LEU A 175 16.31 -6.12 11.52
C LEU A 175 16.12 -7.49 12.17
N ALA A 176 17.21 -8.18 12.53
CA ALA A 176 17.12 -9.46 13.23
C ALA A 176 16.57 -9.36 14.67
N SER A 177 16.75 -8.22 15.34
CA SER A 177 16.16 -7.97 16.66
C SER A 177 14.70 -7.51 16.56
N THR A 178 14.32 -6.81 15.49
CA THR A 178 12.95 -6.31 15.28
C THR A 178 12.01 -7.34 14.66
N ILE A 179 12.46 -8.09 13.66
CA ILE A 179 11.64 -9.05 12.90
C ILE A 179 11.67 -10.40 13.61
N LYS A 180 10.66 -10.63 14.47
CA LYS A 180 10.53 -11.88 15.25
C LYS A 180 9.44 -12.82 14.76
N LYS A 181 8.70 -12.42 13.72
CA LYS A 181 7.57 -13.16 13.17
C LYS A 181 7.62 -13.12 11.64
N PRO A 182 6.95 -14.05 10.94
CA PRO A 182 6.74 -13.97 9.50
C PRO A 182 6.12 -12.64 9.09
N PHE A 183 6.44 -12.17 7.88
CA PHE A 183 6.07 -10.87 7.33
C PHE A 183 4.57 -10.55 7.51
N GLN A 184 3.71 -11.52 7.22
CA GLN A 184 2.25 -11.40 7.32
C GLN A 184 1.71 -11.23 8.73
N LEU A 185 2.54 -11.49 9.76
CA LEU A 185 2.22 -11.31 11.17
C LEU A 185 2.89 -10.08 11.78
N LEU A 186 3.66 -9.32 10.99
CA LEU A 186 4.26 -8.06 11.44
C LEU A 186 3.22 -6.93 11.46
N ASP A 187 3.45 -5.97 12.37
CA ASP A 187 2.72 -4.69 12.36
C ASP A 187 2.81 -4.07 10.96
N ARG A 188 1.68 -3.58 10.47
CA ARG A 188 1.55 -3.06 9.10
C ARG A 188 2.46 -1.86 8.84
N ARG A 189 2.72 -1.04 9.87
CA ARG A 189 3.67 0.07 9.80
C ARG A 189 5.09 -0.47 9.61
N LEU A 190 5.48 -1.47 10.38
CA LEU A 190 6.79 -2.12 10.22
C LEU A 190 6.94 -2.69 8.80
N ARG A 191 5.91 -3.36 8.27
CA ARG A 191 5.94 -3.82 6.86
C ARG A 191 6.20 -2.66 5.90
N GLN A 192 5.49 -1.54 6.06
CA GLN A 192 5.70 -0.35 5.24
C GLN A 192 7.13 0.21 5.34
N GLU A 193 7.70 0.27 6.54
CA GLU A 193 9.08 0.74 6.76
C GLU A 193 10.09 -0.18 6.05
N LEU A 194 9.93 -1.51 6.18
CA LEU A 194 10.80 -2.48 5.51
C LEU A 194 10.81 -2.32 3.99
N LEU A 195 9.64 -2.06 3.38
CA LEU A 195 9.51 -1.88 1.93
C LEU A 195 9.99 -0.52 1.44
N SER A 196 10.03 0.48 2.31
CA SER A 196 10.46 1.85 1.98
C SER A 196 11.98 2.02 2.07
N MET A 197 12.71 1.03 2.60
CA MET A 197 14.17 1.03 2.59
C MET A 197 14.70 1.04 1.16
N ASP A 198 15.80 1.77 0.93
CA ASP A 198 16.41 1.79 -0.39
C ASP A 198 17.02 0.43 -0.72
N GLY A 199 16.62 -0.15 -1.86
CA GLY A 199 16.87 -1.53 -2.24
C GLY A 199 15.60 -2.40 -2.23
N ALA A 200 15.78 -3.71 -2.17
CA ALA A 200 14.71 -4.70 -2.20
C ALA A 200 14.48 -5.37 -0.84
N THR A 201 13.22 -5.61 -0.51
CA THR A 201 12.78 -6.57 0.51
C THR A 201 12.58 -7.92 -0.15
N VAL A 202 13.18 -8.98 0.36
CA VAL A 202 13.01 -10.33 -0.19
C VAL A 202 12.48 -11.26 0.88
N LEU A 203 11.38 -11.94 0.54
CA LEU A 203 10.68 -12.88 1.39
C LEU A 203 10.80 -14.29 0.84
N THR A 204 10.80 -15.29 1.70
CA THR A 204 10.49 -16.68 1.30
C THR A 204 8.99 -16.84 1.05
N HIS A 205 8.60 -17.94 0.41
CA HIS A 205 7.18 -18.31 0.23
C HIS A 205 6.40 -18.52 1.54
N THR A 206 7.09 -18.69 2.69
CA THR A 206 6.47 -18.81 4.02
C THR A 206 6.38 -17.46 4.75
N GLY A 207 6.95 -16.40 4.18
CA GLY A 207 6.93 -15.05 4.73
C GLY A 207 8.14 -14.72 5.62
N GLU A 208 9.17 -15.55 5.67
CA GLU A 208 10.43 -15.17 6.31
C GLU A 208 11.07 -14.01 5.55
N VAL A 209 11.46 -12.95 6.27
CA VAL A 209 12.16 -11.81 5.69
C VAL A 209 13.66 -12.13 5.62
N LEU A 210 14.16 -12.38 4.41
CA LEU A 210 15.57 -12.69 4.19
C LEU A 210 16.44 -11.42 4.25
N THR A 211 15.91 -10.33 3.70
CA THR A 211 16.56 -9.02 3.69
C THR A 211 15.55 -7.89 3.47
N ALA A 212 15.93 -6.68 3.86
CA ALA A 212 15.27 -5.43 3.51
C ALA A 212 16.32 -4.35 3.18
N GLY A 213 16.14 -3.68 2.04
CA GLY A 213 17.07 -2.67 1.52
C GLY A 213 18.31 -3.24 0.83
N SER A 214 18.26 -4.48 0.31
CA SER A 214 19.39 -5.03 -0.43
C SER A 214 19.47 -4.48 -1.85
N ILE A 215 20.68 -4.16 -2.33
CA ILE A 215 20.89 -3.84 -3.74
C ILE A 215 20.86 -5.13 -4.56
N VAL A 216 19.97 -5.17 -5.56
CA VAL A 216 19.86 -6.32 -6.46
C VAL A 216 20.87 -6.16 -7.60
N ARG A 217 21.73 -7.16 -7.78
CA ARG A 217 22.65 -7.25 -8.91
C ARG A 217 21.85 -7.51 -10.19
N VAL A 218 21.89 -6.54 -11.10
CA VAL A 218 21.24 -6.61 -12.40
C VAL A 218 22.30 -6.72 -13.50
N PRO A 219 22.10 -7.57 -14.53
CA PRO A 219 23.02 -7.62 -15.67
C PRO A 219 23.11 -6.28 -16.39
N ALA A 220 24.28 -5.99 -16.99
CA ALA A 220 24.47 -4.82 -17.84
C ALA A 220 23.45 -4.78 -18.99
N GLY A 221 23.04 -3.57 -19.39
CA GLY A 221 22.05 -3.38 -20.46
C GLY A 221 20.58 -3.55 -20.03
N SER A 222 20.28 -3.63 -18.72
CA SER A 222 18.90 -3.66 -18.25
C SER A 222 18.17 -2.35 -18.58
N THR A 223 17.10 -2.41 -19.37
CA THR A 223 16.29 -1.24 -19.73
C THR A 223 15.25 -0.91 -18.65
N GLY A 224 15.24 0.35 -18.18
CA GLY A 224 14.31 0.88 -17.18
C GLY A 224 14.99 1.18 -15.84
N GLY A 225 14.46 2.17 -15.08
CA GLY A 225 15.08 2.64 -13.84
C GLY A 225 15.34 1.53 -12.79
N GLY A 226 16.27 1.78 -11.85
CA GLY A 226 16.86 0.76 -10.97
C GLY A 226 15.88 -0.21 -10.29
N ARG A 227 14.77 0.29 -9.70
CA ARG A 227 13.75 -0.57 -9.08
C ARG A 227 13.02 -1.49 -10.08
N LYS A 228 12.81 -1.04 -11.33
CA LYS A 228 12.20 -1.90 -12.37
C LYS A 228 13.17 -3.02 -12.76
N ALA A 229 14.45 -2.71 -12.93
CA ALA A 229 15.47 -3.70 -13.23
C ALA A 229 15.58 -4.74 -12.09
N ALA A 230 15.62 -4.28 -10.83
CA ALA A 230 15.65 -5.13 -9.65
C ALA A 230 14.43 -6.07 -9.57
N ALA A 231 13.21 -5.54 -9.69
CA ALA A 231 11.99 -6.35 -9.67
C ALA A 231 11.96 -7.35 -10.83
N THR A 232 12.34 -6.93 -12.04
CA THR A 232 12.40 -7.83 -13.22
C THR A 232 13.38 -8.97 -12.97
N GLN A 233 14.54 -8.69 -12.38
CA GLN A 233 15.55 -9.71 -12.06
C GLN A 233 15.06 -10.68 -10.97
N LEU A 234 14.53 -10.17 -9.86
CA LEU A 234 13.99 -10.99 -8.77
C LEU A 234 12.77 -11.83 -9.19
N SER A 235 11.98 -11.35 -10.15
CA SER A 235 10.81 -12.08 -10.68
C SER A 235 11.16 -13.42 -11.37
N LYS A 236 12.44 -13.68 -11.65
CA LYS A 236 12.90 -15.00 -12.09
C LYS A 236 12.74 -16.07 -11.02
N LEU A 237 12.79 -15.68 -9.75
CA LEU A 237 12.81 -16.57 -8.60
C LEU A 237 11.42 -16.78 -7.97
N GLY A 238 10.42 -16.02 -8.42
CA GLY A 238 9.07 -16.04 -7.90
C GLY A 238 8.29 -14.80 -8.33
N LEU A 239 7.70 -14.12 -7.37
CA LEU A 239 6.99 -12.85 -7.57
C LEU A 239 7.92 -11.69 -7.23
N ALA A 240 7.89 -10.62 -8.01
CA ALA A 240 8.48 -9.35 -7.61
C ALA A 240 7.54 -8.19 -7.93
N ILE A 241 7.46 -7.21 -7.05
CA ILE A 241 6.59 -6.05 -7.18
C ILE A 241 7.45 -4.80 -7.02
N LYS A 242 7.35 -3.92 -8.01
CA LYS A 242 7.87 -2.57 -7.95
C LYS A 242 6.74 -1.64 -7.53
N ILE A 243 6.99 -0.79 -6.54
CA ILE A 243 6.11 0.31 -6.16
C ILE A 243 6.84 1.61 -6.47
N SER A 244 6.22 2.46 -7.29
CA SER A 244 6.80 3.76 -7.63
C SER A 244 6.50 4.79 -6.54
N ALA A 245 7.44 5.69 -6.24
CA ALA A 245 7.14 6.91 -5.45
C ALA A 245 6.08 7.78 -6.14
N ASP A 246 6.00 7.65 -7.46
CA ASP A 246 4.97 8.22 -8.31
C ASP A 246 3.58 7.57 -8.21
N GLY A 247 3.48 6.45 -7.49
CA GLY A 247 2.23 5.79 -7.20
C GLY A 247 1.99 4.43 -7.86
N PRO A 248 2.37 4.17 -9.12
CA PRO A 248 2.06 2.89 -9.75
C PRO A 248 2.64 1.69 -9.02
N ILE A 249 1.85 0.60 -8.95
CA ILE A 249 2.29 -0.71 -8.45
C ILE A 249 2.36 -1.65 -9.66
N MET A 250 3.50 -2.30 -9.86
CA MET A 250 3.71 -3.21 -10.99
C MET A 250 4.20 -4.56 -10.48
N GLY A 251 3.48 -5.63 -10.79
CA GLY A 251 3.85 -6.99 -10.45
C GLY A 251 4.50 -7.72 -11.62
N PHE A 252 5.54 -8.51 -11.33
CA PHE A 252 6.31 -9.26 -12.31
C PHE A 252 6.45 -10.72 -11.89
N ARG A 253 6.39 -11.62 -12.87
CA ARG A 253 6.74 -13.05 -12.73
C ARG A 253 7.39 -13.52 -14.02
N HIS A 254 8.49 -14.26 -13.93
CA HIS A 254 9.28 -14.70 -15.09
C HIS A 254 9.64 -13.55 -16.06
N ARG A 255 10.02 -12.39 -15.52
CA ARG A 255 10.33 -11.14 -16.25
C ARG A 255 9.17 -10.53 -17.05
N ARG A 256 7.96 -11.04 -16.90
CA ARG A 256 6.75 -10.49 -17.53
C ARG A 256 5.91 -9.75 -16.49
N GLU A 257 5.34 -8.63 -16.90
CA GLU A 257 4.36 -7.93 -16.10
C GLU A 257 3.07 -8.75 -16.02
N ILE A 258 2.52 -8.92 -14.81
CA ILE A 258 1.30 -9.70 -14.55
C ILE A 258 0.13 -8.81 -14.06
N PHE A 259 0.42 -7.60 -13.59
CA PHE A 259 -0.56 -6.55 -13.30
C PHE A 259 0.12 -5.17 -13.16
N SER A 260 -0.66 -4.12 -13.39
CA SER A 260 -0.31 -2.74 -13.01
C SER A 260 -1.51 -2.01 -12.41
N LEU A 261 -1.29 -1.29 -11.30
CA LEU A 261 -2.27 -0.47 -10.57
C LEU A 261 -1.81 0.97 -10.38
#